data_AF-A0A9E0Y4H9-F1
#
_entry.id   AF-A0A9E0Y4H9-F1
#
_cell.length_a   1.000
_cell.length_b   1.000
_cell.length_c   1.000
_cell.angle_alpha   90.00
_cell.angle_beta   90.00
_cell.angle_gamma   90.00
#
_symmetry.space_group_name_H-M   'P 1'
#
loop_
_entity.id
_entity.type
_entity.pdbx_description
1 polymer ?
#
loop_
_entity_poly.entity_id
_entity_poly.type
_entity_poly.pdbx_seq_one_letter_code
_entity_poly.pdbx_strand_id
1 'polypeptide(L)'
;SFIILGIFWFAHRLVHLFIGNSNRRLMWLSMLFYLSISLIPFSAAMLGRYPENQLVEVIYGVNMVAACQFLYWLWNYGSAVPGLLIGEVPVELKREIHTLFLFAPSVYLIAIGISFVEPLWSFYFYLITPLVYLIPTRLDQYLPKR
;
A
#
# COMPACT_ATOMS: atom_id res chain seq x y z
N SER A 1 11.02 5.42 7.19
CA SER A 1 9.58 5.69 7.07
C SER A 1 9.22 6.62 5.90
N PHE A 2 9.97 7.70 5.61
CA PHE A 2 9.63 8.63 4.51
C PHE A 2 9.47 7.96 3.13
N ILE A 3 10.40 7.08 2.74
CA ILE A 3 10.32 6.35 1.46
C ILE A 3 9.00 5.55 1.35
N ILE A 4 8.59 4.89 2.43
CA ILE A 4 7.34 4.11 2.48
C ILE A 4 6.12 5.01 2.30
N LEU A 5 6.10 6.18 2.96
CA LEU A 5 5.04 7.18 2.76
C LEU A 5 4.99 7.66 1.29
N GLY A 6 6.15 7.90 0.68
CA GLY A 6 6.25 8.27 -0.74
C GLY A 6 5.68 7.20 -1.67
N ILE A 7 5.94 5.92 -1.40
CA ILE A 7 5.38 4.80 -2.17
C ILE A 7 3.86 4.73 -2.03
N PHE A 8 3.32 4.83 -0.81
CA PHE A 8 1.87 4.85 -0.59
C PHE A 8 1.21 6.06 -1.25
N TRP A 9 1.85 7.23 -1.18
CA TRP A 9 1.37 8.43 -1.87
C TRP A 9 1.35 8.24 -3.39
N PHE A 10 2.42 7.68 -3.96
CA PHE A 10 2.50 7.38 -5.39
C PHE A 10 1.40 6.42 -5.82
N ALA A 11 1.21 5.33 -5.08
CA ALA A 11 0.20 4.33 -5.39
C ALA A 11 -1.23 4.89 -5.24
N HIS A 12 -1.48 5.72 -4.23
CA HIS A 12 -2.75 6.45 -4.11
C HIS A 12 -2.97 7.41 -5.28
N ARG A 13 -1.95 8.15 -5.69
CA ARG A 13 -2.05 9.05 -6.84
C ARG A 13 -2.33 8.26 -8.12
N LEU A 14 -1.70 7.11 -8.30
CA LEU A 14 -1.94 6.23 -9.45
C LEU A 14 -3.41 5.81 -9.52
N VAL A 15 -4.03 5.41 -8.41
CA VAL A 15 -5.47 5.09 -8.35
C VAL A 15 -6.32 6.28 -8.80
N HIS A 16 -6.01 7.48 -8.31
CA HIS A 16 -6.70 8.72 -8.66
C HIS A 16 -6.40 9.28 -10.06
N LEU A 17 -5.39 8.76 -10.77
CA LEU A 17 -5.19 9.09 -12.19
C LEU A 17 -6.28 8.46 -13.07
N PHE A 18 -6.81 7.31 -12.67
CA PHE A 18 -7.86 6.60 -13.42
C PHE A 18 -9.27 6.95 -12.94
N ILE A 19 -9.41 7.41 -11.69
CA ILE A 19 -10.69 7.82 -11.11
C ILE A 19 -10.87 9.34 -11.27
N GLY A 20 -11.79 9.75 -12.14
CA GLY A 20 -12.04 11.16 -12.48
C GLY A 20 -13.16 11.81 -11.72
N ASN A 21 -14.16 11.02 -11.31
CA ASN A 21 -15.24 11.50 -10.46
C ASN A 21 -15.07 10.95 -9.05
N SER A 22 -15.39 11.77 -8.06
CA SER A 22 -15.36 11.38 -6.66
C SER A 22 -16.78 11.38 -6.09
N ASN A 23 -17.10 10.33 -5.34
CA ASN A 23 -18.32 10.27 -4.56
C ASN A 23 -17.99 10.21 -3.06
N ARG A 24 -19.00 10.43 -2.22
CA ARG A 24 -18.84 10.47 -0.77
C ARG A 24 -18.19 9.20 -0.20
N ARG A 25 -18.49 8.01 -0.73
CA ARG A 25 -17.89 6.75 -0.26
C ARG A 25 -16.39 6.66 -0.57
N LEU A 26 -15.98 7.08 -1.77
CA LEU A 26 -14.56 7.14 -2.15
C LEU A 26 -13.79 8.10 -1.23
N MET A 27 -14.36 9.25 -0.90
CA MET A 27 -13.75 10.21 0.02
C MET A 27 -13.54 9.62 1.43
N TRP A 28 -14.51 8.87 1.95
CA TRP A 28 -14.37 8.17 3.23
C TRP A 28 -13.29 7.08 3.18
N LEU A 29 -13.20 6.33 2.09
CA LEU A 29 -12.13 5.35 1.89
C LEU A 29 -10.75 6.02 1.84
N SER A 30 -10.62 7.15 1.14
CA SER A 30 -9.38 7.94 1.13
C SER A 30 -9.04 8.43 2.54
N MET A 31 -10.02 8.86 3.33
CA MET A 31 -9.79 9.28 4.72
C MET A 31 -9.29 8.13 5.60
N LEU A 32 -9.85 6.92 5.47
CA LEU A 32 -9.37 5.73 6.18
C LEU A 32 -7.95 5.34 5.76
N PHE A 33 -7.62 5.44 4.47
CA PHE A 33 -6.26 5.29 3.99
C PHE A 33 -5.31 6.33 4.63
N TYR A 34 -5.71 7.60 4.68
CA TYR A 34 -4.93 8.66 5.31
C TYR A 34 -4.71 8.42 6.81
N LEU A 35 -5.71 7.87 7.50
CA LEU A 35 -5.59 7.45 8.90
C LEU A 35 -4.46 6.42 9.05
N SER A 36 -4.45 5.34 8.27
CA SER A 36 -3.41 4.32 8.34
C SER A 36 -2.02 4.88 8.06
N ILE A 37 -1.84 5.68 7.00
CA ILE A 37 -0.52 6.22 6.69
C ILE A 37 -0.03 7.24 7.73
N SER A 38 -0.92 7.96 8.40
CA SER A 38 -0.54 8.88 9.48
C SER A 38 -0.01 8.15 10.72
N LEU A 39 -0.38 6.88 10.91
CA LEU A 39 0.13 6.01 11.98
C LEU A 39 1.46 5.32 11.64
N ILE A 40 1.90 5.36 10.36
CA ILE A 40 3.16 4.74 9.92
C ILE A 40 4.38 5.31 10.66
N PRO A 41 4.57 6.64 10.78
CA PRO A 41 5.71 7.20 11.51
C PRO A 41 5.74 6.78 12.98
N PHE A 42 4.57 6.72 13.62
CA PHE A 42 4.43 6.30 15.02
C PHE A 42 4.82 4.83 15.20
N SER A 43 4.23 3.94 14.41
CA SER A 43 4.53 2.50 14.47
C SER A 43 5.98 2.19 14.08
N ALA A 44 6.54 2.88 13.09
CA ALA A 44 7.95 2.77 12.72
C ALA A 44 8.89 3.26 13.83
N ALA A 45 8.53 4.34 14.53
CA ALA A 45 9.32 4.85 15.65
C ALA A 45 9.31 3.89 16.85
N MET A 46 8.17 3.23 17.12
CA MET A 46 8.12 2.17 18.12
C MET A 46 9.02 0.99 17.73
N LEU A 47 8.95 0.54 16.49
CA LEU A 47 9.76 -0.57 15.99
C LEU A 47 11.27 -0.28 16.09
N GLY A 48 11.68 0.95 15.78
CA GLY A 48 13.08 1.37 15.93
C GLY A 48 13.57 1.44 17.40
N ARG A 49 12.66 1.60 18.37
CA ARG A 49 13.00 1.61 19.81
C ARG A 49 13.00 0.22 20.44
N TYR A 50 12.13 -0.67 19.95
CA TYR A 50 11.93 -2.01 20.52
C TYR A 50 11.96 -3.08 19.40
N PRO A 51 13.12 -3.28 18.73
CA PRO A 51 13.21 -4.16 17.57
C PRO A 51 13.00 -5.65 17.89
N GLU A 52 13.26 -6.07 19.13
CA GLU A 52 13.05 -7.46 19.58
C GLU A 52 11.64 -7.70 20.14
N ASN A 53 10.83 -6.64 20.27
CA ASN A 53 9.49 -6.76 20.81
C ASN A 53 8.50 -7.16 19.71
N GLN A 54 8.11 -8.42 19.73
CA GLN A 54 7.15 -9.01 18.79
C GLN A 54 5.84 -8.20 18.67
N LEU A 55 5.30 -7.68 19.77
CA LEU A 55 4.04 -6.92 19.73
C LEU A 55 4.20 -5.64 18.90
N VAL A 56 5.35 -4.98 19.00
CA VAL A 56 5.64 -3.76 18.26
C VAL A 56 5.76 -4.03 16.76
N GLU A 57 6.38 -5.16 16.41
CA GLU A 57 6.47 -5.62 15.03
C GLU A 57 5.10 -5.97 14.43
N VAL A 58 4.25 -6.68 15.19
CA VAL A 58 2.88 -6.98 14.79
C VAL A 58 2.08 -5.68 14.58
N ILE A 59 2.20 -4.70 15.48
CA ILE A 59 1.53 -3.39 15.33
C ILE A 59 1.95 -2.70 14.03
N TYR A 60 3.25 -2.70 13.73
CA TYR A 60 3.77 -2.12 12.49
C TYR A 60 3.28 -2.86 11.25
N GLY A 61 3.36 -4.19 11.24
CA GLY A 61 2.89 -5.02 10.14
C GLY A 61 1.39 -4.88 9.88
N VAL A 62 0.57 -4.90 10.93
CA VAL A 62 -0.89 -4.69 10.82
C VAL A 62 -1.21 -3.32 10.25
N ASN A 63 -0.51 -2.27 10.68
CA ASN A 63 -0.71 -0.93 10.13
C ASN A 63 -0.35 -0.85 8.63
N MET A 64 0.73 -1.54 8.22
CA MET A 64 1.12 -1.64 6.81
C MET A 64 0.10 -2.41 5.97
N VAL A 65 -0.39 -3.55 6.47
CA VAL A 65 -1.45 -4.33 5.81
C VAL A 65 -2.72 -3.51 5.70
N ALA A 66 -3.11 -2.75 6.73
CA ALA A 66 -4.27 -1.88 6.70
C ALA A 66 -4.14 -0.80 5.60
N ALA A 67 -2.98 -0.15 5.49
CA ALA A 67 -2.73 0.84 4.44
C ALA A 67 -2.86 0.23 3.03
N CYS A 68 -2.29 -0.96 2.79
CA CYS A 68 -2.47 -1.70 1.54
C CYS A 68 -3.94 -2.06 1.28
N GLN A 69 -4.67 -2.49 2.32
CA GLN A 69 -6.06 -2.91 2.20
C GLN A 69 -6.99 -1.76 1.81
N PHE A 70 -6.82 -0.58 2.43
CA PHE A 70 -7.61 0.61 2.07
C PHE A 70 -7.31 1.07 0.64
N LEU A 71 -6.05 0.98 0.21
CA LEU A 71 -5.66 1.31 -1.15
C LEU A 71 -6.28 0.34 -2.17
N TYR A 72 -6.30 -0.95 -1.86
CA TYR A 72 -6.99 -1.96 -2.65
C TYR A 72 -8.49 -1.68 -2.75
N TRP A 73 -9.14 -1.33 -1.63
CA TRP A 73 -10.57 -0.98 -1.64
C TRP A 73 -10.87 0.29 -2.44
N LEU A 74 -10.01 1.30 -2.39
CA LEU A 74 -10.13 2.50 -3.24
C LEU A 74 -10.16 2.12 -4.72
N TRP A 75 -9.21 1.29 -5.17
CA TRP A 75 -9.14 0.83 -6.55
C TRP A 75 -10.33 -0.05 -6.94
N ASN A 76 -10.66 -1.04 -6.12
CA ASN A 76 -11.76 -1.97 -6.41
C ASN A 76 -13.10 -1.23 -6.46
N TYR A 77 -13.35 -0.34 -5.51
CA TYR A 77 -14.57 0.47 -5.51
C TYR A 77 -14.60 1.47 -6.67
N GLY A 78 -13.50 2.19 -6.91
CA GLY A 78 -13.39 3.17 -8.00
C GLY A 78 -13.54 2.55 -9.39
N SER A 79 -13.06 1.31 -9.57
CA SER A 79 -13.17 0.60 -10.86
C SER A 79 -14.47 -0.17 -11.05
N ALA A 80 -15.18 -0.51 -9.97
CA ALA A 80 -16.45 -1.24 -10.04
C ALA A 80 -17.67 -0.33 -10.23
N VAL A 81 -17.61 0.92 -9.77
CA VAL A 81 -18.76 1.85 -9.85
C VAL A 81 -18.77 2.55 -11.22
N PRO A 82 -19.85 2.40 -12.02
CA PRO A 82 -19.98 3.07 -13.30
C PRO A 82 -19.88 4.60 -13.18
N GLY A 83 -19.14 5.23 -14.09
CA GLY A 83 -19.01 6.69 -14.15
C GLY A 83 -17.95 7.32 -13.24
N LEU A 84 -17.22 6.53 -12.43
CA LEU A 84 -16.07 7.05 -11.66
C LEU A 84 -14.76 7.02 -12.45
N LEU A 85 -14.59 6.06 -13.36
CA LEU A 85 -13.41 5.93 -14.21
C LEU A 85 -13.43 6.97 -15.36
N ILE A 86 -12.26 7.53 -15.69
CA ILE A 86 -12.05 8.50 -16.79
C ILE A 86 -12.07 7.81 -18.17
N GLY A 87 -11.98 6.47 -18.20
CA GLY A 87 -12.00 5.69 -19.42
C GLY A 87 -11.85 4.20 -19.14
N GLU A 88 -11.74 3.41 -20.21
CA GLU A 88 -11.43 1.98 -20.08
C GLU A 88 -9.97 1.79 -19.67
N VAL A 89 -9.78 1.02 -18.61
CA VAL A 89 -8.45 0.62 -18.13
C VAL A 89 -8.09 -0.69 -18.81
N PRO A 90 -6.94 -0.77 -19.53
CA PRO A 90 -6.46 -2.01 -20.13
C PRO A 90 -6.41 -3.16 -19.13
N VAL A 91 -6.72 -4.37 -19.58
CA VAL A 91 -6.77 -5.56 -18.71
C VAL A 91 -5.41 -5.87 -18.10
N GLU A 92 -4.34 -5.62 -18.85
CA GLU A 92 -2.94 -5.78 -18.42
C GLU A 92 -2.63 -4.87 -17.24
N LEU A 93 -3.05 -3.60 -17.34
CA LEU A 93 -2.87 -2.60 -16.31
C LEU A 93 -3.67 -2.94 -15.05
N LYS A 94 -4.93 -3.37 -15.21
CA LYS A 94 -5.75 -3.82 -14.08
C LYS A 94 -5.13 -5.00 -13.34
N ARG A 95 -4.56 -5.97 -14.08
CA ARG A 95 -3.87 -7.13 -13.51
C ARG A 95 -2.59 -6.74 -12.78
N GLU A 96 -1.81 -5.82 -13.33
CA GLU A 96 -0.59 -5.33 -12.72
C GLU A 96 -0.86 -4.58 -11.41
N ILE A 97 -1.84 -3.68 -11.40
CA ILE A 97 -2.30 -2.98 -10.19
C ILE A 97 -2.75 -3.98 -9.12
N HIS A 98 -3.53 -4.99 -9.51
CA HIS A 98 -3.98 -6.03 -8.60
C HIS A 98 -2.81 -6.86 -8.04
N THR A 99 -1.82 -7.18 -8.86
CA THR A 99 -0.62 -7.95 -8.45
C THR A 99 0.21 -7.16 -7.43
N LEU A 100 0.45 -5.87 -7.69
CA LEU A 100 1.12 -4.98 -6.73
C LEU A 100 0.36 -4.90 -5.41
N PHE A 101 -0.96 -4.68 -5.46
CA PHE A 101 -1.77 -4.54 -4.25
C PHE A 101 -1.93 -5.82 -3.44
N LEU A 102 -1.76 -6.99 -4.03
CA LEU A 102 -1.71 -8.25 -3.29
C LEU A 102 -0.30 -8.60 -2.80
N PHE A 103 0.74 -8.24 -3.55
CA PHE A 103 2.12 -8.58 -3.23
C PHE A 103 2.56 -7.93 -1.91
N ALA A 104 2.42 -6.60 -1.76
CA ALA A 104 2.84 -5.89 -0.55
C ALA A 104 2.22 -6.44 0.75
N PRO A 105 0.87 -6.56 0.88
CA PRO A 105 0.28 -7.10 2.09
C PRO A 105 0.61 -8.58 2.31
N SER A 106 0.82 -9.37 1.26
CA SER A 106 1.27 -10.76 1.42
C SER A 106 2.65 -10.84 2.07
N VAL A 107 3.59 -10.00 1.61
CA VAL A 107 4.94 -9.91 2.22
C VAL A 107 4.85 -9.46 3.68
N TYR A 108 4.00 -8.49 3.99
CA TYR A 108 3.81 -8.03 5.36
C TYR A 108 3.17 -9.08 6.26
N LEU A 109 2.19 -9.85 5.78
CA LEU A 109 1.60 -10.96 6.53
C LEU A 109 2.61 -12.07 6.79
N ILE A 110 3.49 -12.37 5.82
CA ILE A 110 4.58 -13.32 5.99
C ILE A 110 5.57 -12.82 7.05
N ALA A 111 5.94 -11.53 7.03
CA ALA A 111 6.78 -10.93 8.06
C ALA A 111 6.13 -11.05 9.46
N ILE A 112 4.85 -10.73 9.59
CA ILE A 112 4.11 -10.94 10.84
C ILE A 112 4.15 -12.42 11.28
N GLY A 113 4.07 -13.38 10.37
CA GLY A 113 4.20 -14.80 10.69
C GLY A 113 5.61 -15.18 11.19
N ILE A 114 6.65 -14.65 10.55
CA ILE A 114 8.05 -14.90 10.91
C ILE A 114 8.40 -14.28 12.27
N SER A 115 7.75 -13.18 12.66
CA SER A 115 8.03 -12.52 13.95
C SER A 115 7.70 -13.38 15.17
N PHE A 116 6.84 -14.41 15.02
CA PHE A 116 6.57 -15.39 16.09
C PHE A 116 7.74 -16.32 16.38
N VAL A 117 8.70 -16.45 15.45
CA VAL A 117 9.88 -17.31 15.59
C VAL A 117 11.10 -16.45 15.88
N GLU A 118 11.36 -15.44 15.05
CA GLU A 118 12.56 -14.59 15.11
C GLU A 118 12.23 -13.14 14.72
N PRO A 119 11.94 -12.25 15.69
CA PRO A 119 11.59 -10.84 15.42
C PRO A 119 12.68 -10.06 14.66
N LEU A 120 13.95 -10.31 14.99
CA LEU A 120 15.09 -9.63 14.36
C LEU A 120 15.16 -9.86 12.85
N TRP A 121 14.90 -11.08 12.40
CA TRP A 121 14.93 -11.43 10.98
C TRP A 121 13.71 -10.91 10.24
N SER A 122 12.56 -10.86 10.90
CA SER A 122 11.32 -10.38 10.30
C SER A 122 11.37 -8.89 9.94
N PHE A 123 12.08 -8.07 10.72
CA PHE A 123 12.32 -6.66 10.40
C PHE A 123 12.87 -6.45 8.97
N TYR A 124 13.82 -7.29 8.54
CA TYR A 124 14.44 -7.17 7.22
C TYR A 124 13.46 -7.48 6.08
N PHE A 125 12.43 -8.30 6.30
CA PHE A 125 11.40 -8.57 5.30
C PHE A 125 10.57 -7.33 4.97
N TYR A 126 10.36 -6.42 5.93
CA TYR A 126 9.68 -5.15 5.65
C TYR A 126 10.46 -4.22 4.73
N LEU A 127 11.78 -4.40 4.60
CA LEU A 127 12.63 -3.62 3.69
C LEU A 127 12.55 -4.12 2.25
N ILE A 128 12.07 -5.35 2.00
CA ILE A 128 11.92 -5.90 0.65
C ILE A 128 10.87 -5.12 -0.15
N THR A 129 9.73 -4.81 0.48
CA THR A 129 8.62 -4.14 -0.20
C THR A 129 9.01 -2.79 -0.83
N PRO A 130 9.65 -1.84 -0.12
CA PRO A 130 10.03 -0.59 -0.75
C PRO A 130 11.07 -0.76 -1.86
N LEU A 131 11.97 -1.76 -1.79
CA LEU A 131 12.92 -2.04 -2.86
C LEU A 131 12.23 -2.52 -4.14
N VAL A 132 11.22 -3.38 -4.01
CA VAL A 132 10.43 -3.86 -5.17
C VAL A 132 9.64 -2.71 -5.80
N TYR A 133 9.05 -1.83 -5.00
CA TYR A 133 8.26 -0.69 -5.50
C TYR A 133 9.09 0.44 -6.09
N LEU A 134 10.39 0.52 -5.77
CA LEU A 134 11.31 1.49 -6.39
C LEU A 134 11.72 1.09 -7.81
N ILE A 135 11.58 -0.19 -8.17
CA ILE A 135 11.90 -0.68 -9.51
C ILE A 135 10.78 -0.22 -10.47
N PRO A 136 11.12 0.42 -11.61
CA PRO A 136 10.14 0.82 -12.61
C PRO A 136 9.26 -0.37 -12.99
N THR A 137 7.95 -0.20 -12.80
CA THR A 137 6.98 -1.25 -13.11
C THR A 137 6.38 -0.96 -14.49
N ARG A 138 5.67 -1.91 -15.13
CA ARG A 138 5.03 -1.64 -16.42
C ARG A 138 3.80 -0.71 -16.29
N LEU A 139 3.61 -0.12 -15.11
CA LEU A 139 2.72 1.02 -14.89
C LEU A 139 3.28 2.30 -15.50
N ASP A 140 4.61 2.44 -15.59
CA ASP A 140 5.26 3.69 -15.99
C ASP A 140 5.03 4.03 -17.48
N GLN A 141 4.73 3.03 -18.31
CA GLN A 141 4.35 3.23 -19.71
C GLN A 141 2.98 3.92 -19.88
N TYR A 142 2.11 3.86 -18.87
CA TYR A 142 0.79 4.49 -18.87
C TYR A 142 0.79 5.88 -18.22
N LEU A 143 1.90 6.28 -17.60
CA LEU A 143 2.06 7.66 -17.14
C LEU A 143 2.23 8.58 -18.35
N PRO A 144 1.67 9.80 -18.32
CA PRO A 144 1.81 10.75 -19.41
C PRO A 144 3.29 11.01 -19.67
N LYS A 145 3.78 10.56 -20.84
CA LYS A 145 5.10 10.93 -21.34
C LYS A 145 5.05 12.42 -21.65
N ARG A 146 5.92 13.19 -21.01
CA ARG A 146 6.12 14.61 -21.34
C ARG A 146 6.51 14.78 -22.79
#